data_AF-A0A2E3PD17-F1
#
_entry.id   AF-A0A2E3PD17-F1
#
_cell.length_a   1.000
_cell.length_b   1.000
_cell.length_c   1.000
_cell.angle_alpha   90.00
_cell.angle_beta   90.00
_cell.angle_gamma   90.00
#
_symmetry.space_group_name_H-M   'P 1'
#
loop_
_entity.id
_entity.type
_entity.pdbx_description
1 polymer ?
#
loop_
_entity_poly.entity_id
_entity_poly.type
_entity_poly.pdbx_seq_one_letter_code
_entity_poly.pdbx_strand_id
1 'polypeptide(L)'
;MCSSCGFPSAPGHWTEAGAPTPGDRMRARFRRAQAASVLLTAYGLTARDDGAVPGVQLSSATGATQIVPDFDKVWAEAARMVGTPIDPLGDRFLGDA
;
A
#
# COMPACT_ATOMS: atom_id res chain seq x y z
N MET A 1 -14.86 -8.58 8.03
CA MET A 1 -15.31 -9.55 7.00
C MET A 1 -16.10 -8.79 5.96
N CYS A 2 -15.83 -8.96 4.66
CA CYS A 2 -16.61 -8.36 3.59
C CYS A 2 -17.97 -9.07 3.47
N SER A 3 -19.08 -8.32 3.48
CA SER A 3 -20.45 -8.86 3.42
C SER A 3 -20.80 -9.48 2.06
N SER A 4 -20.09 -9.12 0.99
CA SER A 4 -20.39 -9.58 -0.37
C SER A 4 -19.74 -10.93 -0.72
N CYS A 5 -18.57 -11.23 -0.18
CA CYS A 5 -17.81 -12.45 -0.55
C CYS A 5 -17.37 -13.29 0.65
N GLY A 6 -17.61 -12.84 1.88
CA GLY A 6 -17.24 -13.55 3.10
C GLY A 6 -15.74 -13.58 3.41
N PHE A 7 -14.89 -12.93 2.61
CA PHE A 7 -13.44 -12.87 2.85
C PHE A 7 -13.05 -11.66 3.73
N PRO A 8 -12.03 -11.77 4.61
CA PRO A 8 -11.34 -12.99 5.03
C PRO A 8 -12.17 -13.88 5.92
N SER A 9 -12.08 -15.18 5.64
CA SER A 9 -12.73 -16.25 6.41
C SER A 9 -12.09 -16.46 7.80
N ALA A 10 -10.97 -15.78 8.08
CA ALA A 10 -10.29 -15.71 9.38
C ALA A 10 -10.02 -14.23 9.75
N PRO A 11 -9.76 -13.91 11.04
CA PRO A 11 -9.33 -12.58 11.45
C PRO A 11 -8.08 -12.14 10.65
N GLY A 12 -8.19 -11.03 9.94
CA GLY A 12 -7.13 -10.52 9.07
C GLY A 12 -7.57 -9.32 8.25
N HIS A 13 -6.61 -8.68 7.60
CA HIS A 13 -6.86 -7.54 6.71
C HIS A 13 -7.52 -8.04 5.41
N TRP A 14 -8.47 -7.28 4.86
CA TRP A 14 -9.23 -7.67 3.66
C TRP A 14 -8.36 -7.86 2.43
N THR A 15 -7.22 -7.16 2.37
CA THR A 15 -6.19 -7.30 1.32
C THR A 15 -5.46 -8.63 1.33
N GLU A 16 -5.61 -9.46 2.38
CA GLU A 16 -5.07 -10.82 2.41
C GLU A 16 -6.03 -11.84 1.73
N ALA A 17 -7.03 -11.34 1.01
CA ALA A 17 -7.89 -12.13 0.14
C ALA A 17 -7.13 -13.07 -0.79
N GLY A 18 -7.41 -14.37 -0.67
CA GLY A 18 -6.77 -15.40 -1.48
C GLY A 18 -5.37 -15.82 -1.03
N ALA A 19 -4.92 -15.46 0.17
CA ALA A 19 -3.61 -15.84 0.70
C ALA A 19 -3.72 -16.86 1.87
N PRO A 20 -3.94 -18.17 1.58
CA PRO A 20 -4.26 -19.16 2.60
C PRO A 20 -3.07 -19.47 3.53
N THR A 21 -1.85 -19.47 3.01
CA THR A 21 -0.65 -19.77 3.82
C THR A 21 0.00 -18.48 4.37
N PRO A 22 0.78 -18.56 5.47
CA PRO A 22 1.58 -17.43 5.94
C PRO A 22 2.52 -16.87 4.87
N GLY A 23 3.11 -17.74 4.04
CA GLY A 23 3.98 -17.34 2.93
C GLY A 23 3.22 -16.59 1.84
N ASP A 24 1.99 -16.98 1.52
CA ASP A 24 1.14 -16.24 0.57
C ASP A 24 0.82 -14.84 1.08
N ARG A 25 0.51 -14.69 2.38
CA ARG A 25 0.22 -13.39 2.99
C ARG A 25 1.44 -12.47 2.93
N MET A 26 2.62 -13.00 3.23
CA MET A 26 3.87 -12.24 3.12
C MET A 26 4.13 -11.78 1.68
N ARG A 27 3.96 -12.68 0.70
CA ARG A 27 4.07 -12.32 -0.73
C ARG A 27 3.02 -11.27 -1.14
N ALA A 28 1.78 -11.39 -0.67
CA ALA A 28 0.71 -10.45 -0.96
C ALA A 28 0.99 -9.06 -0.38
N ARG A 29 1.56 -8.98 0.83
CA ARG A 29 2.03 -7.72 1.44
C ARG A 29 3.08 -7.04 0.58
N PHE A 30 4.13 -7.77 0.21
CA PHE A 30 5.22 -7.23 -0.60
C PHE A 30 4.76 -6.74 -1.96
N ARG A 31 3.91 -7.53 -2.64
CA ARG A 31 3.33 -7.15 -3.94
C ARG A 31 2.48 -5.89 -3.84
N ARG A 32 1.70 -5.72 -2.77
CA ARG A 32 0.90 -4.50 -2.57
C ARG A 32 1.76 -3.26 -2.35
N ALA A 33 2.79 -3.36 -1.50
CA ALA A 33 3.73 -2.26 -1.30
C ALA A 33 4.43 -1.89 -2.63
N GLN A 34 4.86 -2.87 -3.41
CA GLN A 34 5.44 -2.65 -4.73
C GLN A 34 4.46 -1.97 -5.69
N ALA A 35 3.21 -2.44 -5.76
CA ALA A 35 2.18 -1.86 -6.62
C ALA A 35 1.89 -0.40 -6.22
N ALA A 36 1.77 -0.10 -4.92
CA ALA A 36 1.62 1.27 -4.46
C ALA A 36 2.83 2.14 -4.82
N SER A 37 4.05 1.59 -4.74
CA SER A 37 5.27 2.31 -5.08
C SER A 37 5.31 2.77 -6.54
N VAL A 38 4.69 2.02 -7.47
CA VAL A 38 4.58 2.45 -8.88
C VAL A 38 3.85 3.79 -8.99
N LEU A 39 2.72 3.94 -8.29
CA LEU A 39 1.93 5.17 -8.29
C LEU A 39 2.64 6.29 -7.52
N LEU A 40 3.19 5.97 -6.35
CA LEU A 40 3.85 6.94 -5.47
C LEU A 40 5.13 7.54 -6.07
N THR A 41 5.77 6.86 -7.01
CA THR A 41 6.98 7.36 -7.69
C THR A 41 6.71 8.66 -8.44
N ALA A 42 5.50 8.85 -8.98
CA ALA A 42 5.08 10.09 -9.63
C ALA A 42 5.01 11.29 -8.66
N TYR A 43 5.05 11.04 -7.36
CA TYR A 43 5.07 12.03 -6.29
C TYR A 43 6.43 12.10 -5.56
N GLY A 44 7.46 11.43 -6.07
CA GLY A 44 8.78 11.38 -5.42
C GLY A 44 8.81 10.55 -4.13
N LEU A 45 7.83 9.67 -3.94
CA LEU A 45 7.73 8.74 -2.83
C LEU A 45 7.89 7.29 -3.29
N THR A 46 8.32 6.43 -2.38
CA THR A 46 8.37 4.97 -2.57
C THR A 46 7.69 4.26 -1.42
N ALA A 47 7.14 3.08 -1.68
CA ALA A 47 6.56 2.21 -0.65
C ALA A 47 7.28 0.85 -0.65
N ARG A 48 7.64 0.37 0.54
CA ARG A 48 8.27 -0.94 0.74
C ARG A 48 7.75 -1.59 2.01
N ASP A 49 7.59 -2.90 1.98
CA ASP A 49 7.47 -3.73 3.18
C ASP A 49 8.68 -4.67 3.15
N ASP A 50 9.55 -4.57 4.15
CA ASP A 50 10.80 -5.33 4.22
C ASP A 50 10.66 -6.67 4.96
N GLY A 51 9.49 -6.93 5.54
CA GLY A 51 9.21 -8.12 6.34
C GLY A 51 9.92 -8.17 7.70
N ALA A 52 10.81 -7.23 8.00
CA ALA A 52 11.52 -7.13 9.27
C ALA A 52 10.77 -6.21 10.24
N VAL A 53 10.27 -5.07 9.76
CA VAL A 53 9.44 -4.15 10.56
C VAL A 53 7.98 -4.29 10.14
N PRO A 54 7.04 -4.51 11.08
CA PRO A 54 5.62 -4.54 10.76
C PRO A 54 5.15 -3.21 10.16
N GLY A 55 4.54 -3.28 8.97
CA GLY A 55 3.92 -2.13 8.31
C GLY A 55 4.45 -1.89 6.90
N VAL A 56 4.08 -0.73 6.34
CA VAL A 56 4.57 -0.24 5.05
C VAL A 56 5.44 0.98 5.30
N GLN A 57 6.69 0.92 4.86
CA GLN A 57 7.61 2.03 4.88
C GLN A 57 7.40 2.92 3.66
N LEU A 58 7.11 4.19 3.90
CA LEU A 58 7.09 5.27 2.93
C LEU A 58 8.37 6.08 3.03
N SER A 59 9.05 6.27 1.91
CA SER A 59 10.30 7.03 1.85
C SER A 59 10.28 8.06 0.73
N SER A 60 10.75 9.28 1.01
CA SER A 60 10.92 10.36 0.03
C SER A 60 12.33 10.36 -0.58
N ALA A 61 12.47 10.97 -1.75
CA ALA A 61 13.78 11.22 -2.36
C ALA A 61 14.72 12.09 -1.50
N THR A 62 14.17 12.87 -0.56
CA THR A 62 14.92 13.72 0.38
C THR A 62 15.32 13.01 1.67
N GLY A 63 15.03 11.71 1.79
CA GLY A 63 15.41 10.87 2.94
C GLY A 63 14.39 10.81 4.08
N ALA A 64 13.26 11.51 3.99
CA ALA A 64 12.20 11.39 4.99
C ALA A 64 11.56 10.01 4.88
N THR A 65 11.41 9.32 6.03
CA THR A 65 10.83 7.98 6.07
C THR A 65 9.79 7.88 7.18
N GLN A 66 8.67 7.23 6.88
CA GLN A 66 7.55 6.99 7.80
C GLN A 66 7.08 5.55 7.66
N ILE A 67 6.75 4.90 8.76
CA ILE A 67 6.21 3.54 8.75
C ILE A 67 4.74 3.63 9.14
N VAL A 68 3.87 3.19 8.24
CA VAL A 68 2.43 3.10 8.50
C VAL A 68 2.04 1.66 8.87
N PRO A 69 1.08 1.47 9.79
CA PRO A 69 0.79 0.15 10.35
C PRO A 69 0.16 -0.82 9.35
N ASP A 70 -0.56 -0.31 8.36
CA ASP A 70 -1.27 -1.09 7.36
C ASP A 70 -1.38 -0.34 6.03
N PHE A 71 -1.93 -1.02 5.03
CA PHE A 71 -2.06 -0.50 3.68
C PHE A 71 -3.11 0.61 3.56
N ASP A 72 -4.13 0.63 4.43
CA ASP A 72 -5.20 1.64 4.41
C ASP A 72 -4.65 3.03 4.74
N LYS A 73 -3.58 3.11 5.55
CA LYS A 73 -2.91 4.36 5.92
C LYS A 73 -1.94 4.92 4.88
N VAL A 74 -1.56 4.12 3.87
CA VAL A 74 -0.54 4.52 2.87
C VAL A 74 -0.89 5.83 2.17
N TRP A 75 -2.12 5.96 1.67
CA TRP A 75 -2.52 7.13 0.88
C TRP A 75 -2.61 8.41 1.70
N ALA A 76 -3.17 8.31 2.91
CA ALA A 76 -3.29 9.46 3.80
C ALA A 76 -1.90 9.98 4.22
N GLU A 77 -0.97 9.08 4.55
CA GLU A 77 0.38 9.47 4.95
C GLU A 77 1.19 9.99 3.76
N ALA A 78 1.08 9.35 2.59
CA ALA A 78 1.74 9.84 1.39
C ALA A 78 1.24 11.24 1.00
N ALA A 79 -0.07 11.48 1.05
CA ALA A 79 -0.65 12.81 0.82
C ALA A 79 -0.13 13.85 1.82
N ARG A 80 0.01 13.47 3.10
CA ARG A 80 0.60 14.33 4.15
C ARG A 80 2.08 14.66 3.86
N MET A 81 2.87 13.67 3.44
CA MET A 81 4.29 13.85 3.12
C MET A 81 4.50 14.75 1.90
N VAL A 82 3.64 14.64 0.88
CA VAL A 82 3.72 15.46 -0.34
C VAL A 82 3.09 16.84 -0.15
N GLY A 83 2.11 16.96 0.75
CA GLY A 83 1.33 18.19 0.95
C GLY A 83 0.18 18.37 -0.05
N THR A 84 -0.22 17.32 -0.76
CA THR A 84 -1.34 17.35 -1.71
C THR A 84 -2.09 16.01 -1.68
N PRO A 85 -3.42 15.99 -1.91
CA PRO A 85 -4.17 14.74 -2.04
C PRO A 85 -3.60 13.84 -3.15
N ILE A 86 -3.55 12.54 -2.87
CA ILE A 86 -3.16 11.52 -3.84
C ILE A 86 -4.41 10.74 -4.22
N ASP A 87 -4.83 10.89 -5.47
CA ASP A 87 -5.85 10.04 -6.08
C ASP A 87 -5.17 8.97 -6.93
N PRO A 88 -5.16 7.70 -6.50
CA PRO A 88 -4.56 6.60 -7.26
C PRO A 88 -5.33 6.28 -8.55
N LEU A 89 -6.55 6.80 -8.73
CA LEU A 89 -7.38 6.67 -9.94
C LEU A 89 -7.50 7.99 -10.70
N GLY A 90 -6.72 9.00 -10.34
CA GLY A 90 -6.77 10.31 -10.99
C GLY A 90 -6.15 10.31 -12.39
N ASP A 91 -6.45 11.36 -13.16
CA ASP A 91 -6.01 11.57 -14.55
C ASP A 91 -4.51 11.46 -14.76
N ARG A 92 -3.70 11.66 -13.71
CA ARG A 92 -2.24 11.45 -13.75
C ARG A 92 -1.85 10.02 -14.18
N PHE A 93 -2.69 9.04 -13.90
CA PHE A 93 -2.42 7.62 -14.14
C PHE A 93 -3.30 7.02 -15.24
N LEU A 94 -4.40 7.68 -15.59
CA LEU A 94 -5.27 7.32 -16.69
C LEU A 94 -4.79 8.10 -17.92
N GLY A 95 -4.01 7.45 -18.80
CA GLY A 95 -3.61 8.09 -20.05
C GLY A 95 -4.83 8.51 -20.89
N ASP A 96 -4.64 9.48 -21.79
CA ASP A 96 -5.66 9.84 -22.79
C ASP A 96 -6.00 8.58 -23.62
N ALA A 97 -7.17 8.00 -23.39
CA ALA A 97 -7.69 6.87 -24.18
C ALA A 97 -8.16 7.33 -25.56
#